data_AF-A0A2E1Q906-F1
#
_entry.id   AF-A0A2E1Q906-F1
#
_cell.length_a   1.000
_cell.length_b   1.000
_cell.length_c   1.000
_cell.angle_alpha   90.00
_cell.angle_beta   90.00
_cell.angle_gamma   90.00
#
_symmetry.space_group_name_H-M   'P 1'
#
loop_
_entity.id
_entity.type
_entity.pdbx_description
1 polymer ?
#
loop_
_entity_poly.entity_id
_entity_poly.type
_entity_poly.pdbx_seq_one_letter_code
_entity_poly.pdbx_strand_id
1 'polypeptide(L)'
;MKHLYILLSLIFTTFLFSDCTCYNCPKIKKNFFNDDIIGFYLSSIDLESGESKTLLFDYSIDLSDALLSEDCGTNSTHDISKLFVSFDISMFIPGLMDETKQLVDGKVRFDINSNTISDISFRNTDLNFETTQLSGNTDFSLQEYNLSVTDDDIEEIADLFLSLGRAPNGVYNFNFVLENENNTEIDQISETVEIFVPSYLDLITPGSTDLADSLSNIVMSSNPTFQWNSDYCNKCNFSIRVSEFRSNDHSSLQEALEDYSILPINSGYFSLSSNINSFQYPASGVGEIIPGNLYVWQIKRTYDTSNGLMEEFSPIFLFKVQDTQSVEPPVVSQDVNLENIKMLIGTETYESLFGESGQLKDFNSVNSIMTLNNQNISINYLIELINRQTQGEINIMEVDVQ
;
A
#
# COMPACT_ATOMS: atom_id res chain seq x y z
N MET A 1 38.69 -74.44 20.65
CA MET A 1 38.68 -73.83 19.31
C MET A 1 37.38 -73.06 19.16
N LYS A 2 37.42 -71.73 19.23
CA LYS A 2 36.26 -70.85 18.97
C LYS A 2 36.44 -70.30 17.56
N HIS A 3 35.54 -70.65 16.64
CA HIS A 3 35.49 -70.05 15.31
C HIS A 3 34.78 -68.70 15.41
N LEU A 4 35.50 -67.64 15.02
CA LEU A 4 34.99 -66.30 14.86
C LEU A 4 34.33 -66.21 13.47
N TYR A 5 33.00 -66.15 13.41
CA TYR A 5 32.27 -65.83 12.19
C TYR A 5 32.14 -64.31 12.08
N ILE A 6 32.83 -63.72 11.12
CA ILE A 6 32.65 -62.32 10.74
C ILE A 6 31.46 -62.28 9.77
N LEU A 7 30.34 -61.72 10.23
CA LEU A 7 29.16 -61.46 9.40
C LEU A 7 29.39 -60.12 8.68
N LEU A 8 29.76 -60.15 7.41
CA LEU A 8 29.87 -58.96 6.57
C LEU A 8 28.47 -58.57 6.09
N SER A 9 27.83 -57.62 6.76
CA SER A 9 26.58 -57.01 6.31
C SER A 9 26.88 -56.05 5.16
N LEU A 10 26.63 -56.50 3.92
CA LEU A 10 26.51 -55.61 2.77
C LEU A 10 25.15 -54.92 2.86
N ILE A 11 25.14 -53.66 3.27
CA ILE A 11 23.99 -52.77 3.11
C ILE A 11 24.01 -52.35 1.64
N PHE A 12 23.21 -53.04 0.82
CA PHE A 12 22.85 -52.55 -0.50
C PHE A 12 21.86 -51.41 -0.28
N THR A 13 22.36 -50.17 -0.26
CA THR A 13 21.49 -49.00 -0.45
C THR A 13 20.99 -49.06 -1.87
N THR A 14 19.82 -49.67 -2.06
CA THR A 14 19.01 -49.47 -3.26
C THR A 14 18.67 -47.99 -3.30
N PHE A 15 19.44 -47.22 -4.08
CA PHE A 15 18.97 -45.94 -4.59
C PHE A 15 17.69 -46.27 -5.36
N LEU A 16 16.55 -45.87 -4.81
CA LEU A 16 15.31 -45.79 -5.55
C LEU A 16 15.53 -44.69 -6.59
N PHE A 17 16.01 -45.09 -7.78
CA PHE A 17 15.84 -44.23 -8.95
C PHE A 17 14.33 -44.11 -9.15
N SER A 18 13.85 -42.88 -9.24
CA SER A 18 12.49 -42.59 -9.67
C SER A 18 12.36 -43.15 -11.09
N ASP A 19 11.65 -44.26 -11.27
CA ASP A 19 11.34 -44.81 -12.60
C ASP A 19 10.43 -43.81 -13.32
N CYS A 20 11.07 -42.95 -14.09
CA CYS A 20 10.45 -41.90 -14.87
C CYS A 20 10.09 -42.46 -16.24
N THR A 21 8.79 -42.70 -16.50
CA THR A 21 8.30 -43.06 -17.84
C THR A 21 8.14 -41.79 -18.68
N CYS A 22 8.20 -41.88 -20.01
CA CYS A 22 8.15 -40.69 -20.87
C CYS A 22 6.97 -39.75 -20.62
N TYR A 23 5.86 -40.31 -20.16
CA TYR A 23 4.63 -39.58 -19.89
C TYR A 23 4.60 -38.88 -18.52
N ASN A 24 5.54 -39.16 -17.61
CA ASN A 24 5.62 -38.57 -16.27
C ASN A 24 6.97 -37.85 -16.01
N CYS A 25 7.81 -37.69 -17.03
CA CYS A 25 9.12 -37.04 -16.91
C CYS A 25 9.13 -35.51 -17.01
N PRO A 26 8.29 -34.90 -17.85
CA PRO A 26 8.17 -33.45 -17.86
C PRO A 26 7.70 -32.91 -16.51
N LYS A 27 8.25 -31.78 -16.08
CA LYS A 27 7.80 -31.09 -14.86
C LYS A 27 7.56 -29.62 -15.14
N ILE A 28 6.53 -29.04 -14.56
CA ILE A 28 6.32 -27.60 -14.64
C ILE A 28 7.04 -26.93 -13.45
N LYS A 29 7.82 -25.90 -13.74
CA LYS A 29 8.62 -25.19 -12.75
C LYS A 29 8.26 -23.71 -12.73
N LYS A 30 8.09 -23.18 -11.52
CA LYS A 30 8.09 -21.74 -11.29
C LYS A 30 9.52 -21.20 -11.29
N ASN A 31 9.85 -20.38 -12.29
CA ASN A 31 11.06 -19.58 -12.29
C ASN A 31 10.82 -18.27 -11.52
N PHE A 32 9.67 -17.65 -11.74
CA PHE A 32 9.24 -16.43 -11.06
C PHE A 32 7.70 -16.33 -11.03
N PHE A 33 7.19 -15.77 -9.94
CA PHE A 33 5.80 -15.32 -9.84
C PHE A 33 5.80 -14.02 -9.04
N ASN A 34 5.11 -13.00 -9.53
CA ASN A 34 5.09 -11.70 -8.90
C ASN A 34 4.01 -11.66 -7.81
N ASP A 35 4.37 -12.13 -6.63
CA ASP A 35 3.53 -12.04 -5.45
C ASP A 35 3.60 -10.65 -4.80
N ASP A 36 4.48 -9.74 -5.20
CA ASP A 36 4.59 -8.39 -4.60
C ASP A 36 3.55 -7.40 -5.11
N ILE A 37 2.95 -7.63 -6.29
CA ILE A 37 1.90 -6.75 -6.84
C ILE A 37 0.62 -6.86 -6.00
N ILE A 38 0.17 -5.73 -5.43
CA ILE A 38 -1.11 -5.65 -4.71
C ILE A 38 -2.19 -4.87 -5.46
N GLY A 39 -1.88 -4.37 -6.67
CA GLY A 39 -2.83 -3.68 -7.54
C GLY A 39 -2.55 -3.94 -9.03
N PHE A 40 -3.51 -4.52 -9.74
CA PHE A 40 -3.36 -4.90 -11.14
C PHE A 40 -4.19 -3.98 -12.07
N TYR A 41 -3.55 -3.02 -12.73
CA TYR A 41 -4.20 -2.02 -13.56
C TYR A 41 -4.45 -2.51 -14.99
N LEU A 42 -5.61 -2.16 -15.56
CA LEU A 42 -5.97 -2.55 -16.93
C LEU A 42 -4.99 -2.02 -17.98
N SER A 43 -4.38 -0.85 -17.72
CA SER A 43 -3.37 -0.25 -18.59
C SER A 43 -2.09 -1.09 -18.78
N SER A 44 -1.88 -2.08 -17.91
CA SER A 44 -0.75 -3.01 -18.01
C SER A 44 -0.98 -4.15 -19.02
N ILE A 45 -2.20 -4.27 -19.56
CA ILE A 45 -2.58 -5.21 -20.61
C ILE A 45 -3.04 -4.41 -21.84
N ASP A 46 -2.52 -4.77 -23.01
CA ASP A 46 -3.10 -4.36 -24.29
C ASP A 46 -4.29 -5.26 -24.61
N LEU A 47 -5.50 -4.70 -24.59
CA LEU A 47 -6.73 -5.47 -24.81
C LEU A 47 -6.92 -5.90 -26.27
N GLU A 48 -6.24 -5.25 -27.22
CA GLU A 48 -6.34 -5.60 -28.64
C GLU A 48 -5.44 -6.80 -28.97
N SER A 49 -4.22 -6.79 -28.44
CA SER A 49 -3.23 -7.85 -28.69
C SER A 49 -3.20 -8.95 -27.63
N GLY A 50 -3.66 -8.67 -26.41
CA GLY A 50 -3.50 -9.52 -25.23
C GLY A 50 -2.11 -9.42 -24.59
N GLU A 51 -1.23 -8.55 -25.08
CA GLU A 51 0.14 -8.39 -24.57
C GLU A 51 0.15 -7.76 -23.16
N SER A 52 0.93 -8.34 -22.25
CA SER A 52 1.14 -7.80 -20.91
C SER A 52 2.50 -7.11 -20.80
N LYS A 53 2.52 -5.89 -20.23
CA LYS A 53 3.76 -5.13 -20.00
C LYS A 53 4.47 -5.49 -18.69
N THR A 54 3.77 -6.21 -17.81
CA THR A 54 4.24 -6.52 -16.46
C THR A 54 4.43 -8.01 -16.32
N LEU A 55 5.64 -8.41 -15.92
CA LEU A 55 5.93 -9.81 -15.63
C LEU A 55 5.17 -10.23 -14.37
N LEU A 56 4.15 -11.06 -14.56
CA LEU A 56 3.36 -11.69 -13.52
C LEU A 56 3.88 -13.10 -13.24
N PHE A 57 4.21 -13.87 -14.28
CA PHE A 57 4.77 -15.20 -14.14
C PHE A 57 5.82 -15.52 -15.21
N ASP A 58 6.81 -16.31 -14.82
CA ASP A 58 7.79 -16.96 -15.68
C ASP A 58 7.85 -18.44 -15.26
N TYR A 59 7.36 -19.30 -16.14
CA TYR A 59 7.36 -20.74 -15.93
C TYR A 59 8.18 -21.44 -16.99
N SER A 60 8.65 -22.64 -16.64
CA SER A 60 9.30 -23.53 -17.59
C SER A 60 8.77 -24.95 -17.47
N ILE A 61 8.76 -25.66 -18.60
CA ILE A 61 8.59 -27.10 -18.64
C ILE A 61 9.99 -27.71 -18.69
N ASP A 62 10.40 -28.41 -17.63
CA ASP A 62 11.66 -29.12 -17.54
C ASP A 62 11.53 -30.52 -18.15
N LEU A 63 12.37 -30.80 -19.14
CA LEU A 63 12.47 -32.04 -19.89
C LEU A 63 13.80 -32.78 -19.59
N SER A 64 14.60 -32.30 -18.63
CA SER A 64 15.91 -32.88 -18.31
C SER A 64 15.81 -34.35 -17.87
N ASP A 65 14.79 -34.71 -17.10
CA ASP A 65 14.54 -36.10 -16.69
C ASP A 65 14.12 -36.97 -17.90
N ALA A 66 13.41 -36.38 -18.88
CA ALA A 66 13.03 -37.06 -20.12
C ALA A 66 14.25 -37.38 -21.00
N LEU A 67 15.26 -36.50 -21.02
CA LEU A 67 16.55 -36.73 -21.71
C LEU A 67 17.39 -37.85 -21.06
N LEU A 68 17.09 -38.27 -19.84
CA LEU A 68 17.83 -39.33 -19.14
C LEU A 68 17.03 -40.64 -19.03
N SER A 69 15.74 -40.61 -19.37
CA SER A 69 14.84 -41.75 -19.27
C SER A 69 15.03 -42.69 -20.46
N GLU A 70 15.35 -43.96 -20.17
CA GLU A 70 15.41 -45.03 -21.18
C GLU A 70 14.06 -45.27 -21.88
N ASP A 71 12.95 -44.91 -21.23
CA ASP A 71 11.59 -45.03 -21.75
C ASP A 71 11.16 -43.82 -22.60
N CYS A 72 11.91 -42.72 -22.55
CA CYS A 72 11.57 -41.47 -23.24
C CYS A 72 12.58 -41.04 -24.29
N GLY A 73 13.77 -41.62 -24.32
CA GLY A 73 14.73 -41.37 -25.40
C GLY A 73 16.12 -41.92 -25.09
N THR A 74 17.16 -41.14 -25.41
CA THR A 74 18.57 -41.46 -25.11
C THR A 74 19.12 -40.41 -24.16
N ASN A 75 20.27 -40.64 -23.51
CA ASN A 75 20.99 -39.69 -22.63
C ASN A 75 21.27 -38.28 -23.23
N SER A 76 20.79 -37.99 -24.45
CA SER A 76 20.92 -36.73 -25.18
C SER A 76 19.68 -36.33 -25.99
N THR A 77 18.61 -37.16 -26.03
CA THR A 77 17.39 -36.88 -26.81
C THR A 77 16.14 -37.41 -26.13
N HIS A 78 14.97 -36.80 -26.36
CA HIS A 78 13.66 -37.29 -25.92
C HIS A 78 12.68 -37.47 -27.10
N ASP A 79 11.67 -38.32 -26.95
CA ASP A 79 10.64 -38.64 -27.95
C ASP A 79 9.35 -37.82 -27.75
N ILE A 80 9.38 -36.83 -26.85
CA ILE A 80 8.26 -35.93 -26.60
C ILE A 80 8.10 -34.97 -27.77
N SER A 81 7.00 -35.12 -28.52
CA SER A 81 6.62 -34.22 -29.61
C SER A 81 5.65 -33.12 -29.18
N LYS A 82 4.79 -33.37 -28.19
CA LYS A 82 3.77 -32.41 -27.78
C LYS A 82 3.50 -32.47 -26.29
N LEU A 83 3.24 -31.30 -25.74
CA LEU A 83 2.74 -31.12 -24.39
C LEU A 83 1.62 -30.10 -24.39
N PHE A 84 0.78 -30.17 -23.36
CA PHE A 84 -0.31 -29.25 -23.18
C PHE A 84 -0.23 -28.64 -21.79
N VAL A 85 -0.62 -27.39 -21.66
CA VAL A 85 -0.86 -26.78 -20.36
C VAL A 85 -2.29 -26.29 -20.33
N SER A 86 -3.10 -26.88 -19.47
CA SER A 86 -4.44 -26.38 -19.15
C SER A 86 -4.28 -25.33 -18.06
N PHE A 87 -4.86 -24.15 -18.25
CA PHE A 87 -4.86 -23.09 -17.25
C PHE A 87 -6.27 -22.81 -16.76
N ASP A 88 -6.38 -22.51 -15.48
CA ASP A 88 -7.60 -22.09 -14.80
C ASP A 88 -7.28 -20.85 -13.96
N ILE A 89 -8.00 -19.77 -14.19
CA ILE A 89 -7.91 -18.56 -13.39
C ILE A 89 -9.26 -18.37 -12.72
N SER A 90 -9.26 -18.34 -11.39
CA SER A 90 -10.45 -18.12 -10.58
C SER A 90 -10.25 -16.97 -9.62
N MET A 91 -11.34 -16.36 -9.17
CA MET A 91 -11.27 -15.24 -8.24
C MET A 91 -12.40 -15.24 -7.22
N PHE A 92 -12.16 -14.59 -6.10
CA PHE A 92 -13.13 -14.28 -5.08
C PHE A 92 -13.05 -12.80 -4.73
N ILE A 93 -14.14 -12.07 -4.98
CA ILE A 93 -14.27 -10.64 -4.68
C ILE A 93 -15.23 -10.49 -3.50
N PRO A 94 -14.73 -10.11 -2.30
CA PRO A 94 -15.55 -9.92 -1.12
C PRO A 94 -16.66 -8.88 -1.37
N GLY A 95 -17.89 -9.23 -0.99
CA GLY A 95 -19.07 -8.35 -1.12
C GLY A 95 -19.74 -8.37 -2.49
N LEU A 96 -19.09 -8.95 -3.50
CA LEU A 96 -19.67 -9.20 -4.83
C LEU A 96 -20.07 -10.68 -5.00
N MET A 97 -19.28 -11.60 -4.45
CA MET A 97 -19.46 -13.04 -4.61
C MET A 97 -19.49 -13.77 -3.27
N ASP A 98 -20.28 -14.83 -3.18
CA ASP A 98 -20.37 -15.70 -1.98
C ASP A 98 -19.29 -16.81 -1.98
N GLU A 99 -18.76 -17.16 -3.14
CA GLU A 99 -17.75 -18.20 -3.33
C GLU A 99 -16.77 -17.84 -4.46
N THR A 100 -15.65 -18.58 -4.54
CA THR A 100 -14.68 -18.42 -5.63
C THR A 100 -15.32 -18.84 -6.95
N LYS A 101 -15.28 -17.96 -7.95
CA LYS A 101 -15.78 -18.21 -9.30
C LYS A 101 -14.63 -18.34 -10.29
N GLN A 102 -14.77 -19.26 -11.24
CA GLN A 102 -13.86 -19.40 -12.37
C GLN A 102 -14.05 -18.21 -13.32
N LEU A 103 -12.98 -17.49 -13.61
CA LEU A 103 -12.98 -16.35 -14.50
C LEU A 103 -12.77 -16.79 -15.96
N VAL A 104 -11.68 -17.51 -16.18
CA VAL A 104 -11.27 -18.01 -17.49
C VAL A 104 -10.53 -19.32 -17.32
N ASP A 105 -10.80 -20.27 -18.22
CA ASP A 105 -9.96 -21.43 -18.44
C ASP A 105 -9.54 -21.54 -19.90
N GLY A 106 -8.54 -22.36 -20.15
CA GLY A 106 -8.16 -22.69 -21.50
C GLY A 106 -7.03 -23.69 -21.55
N LYS A 107 -6.62 -23.98 -22.78
CA LYS A 107 -5.59 -24.98 -23.05
C LYS A 107 -4.63 -24.46 -24.10
N VAL A 108 -3.35 -24.48 -23.75
CA VAL A 108 -2.25 -24.17 -24.67
C VAL A 108 -1.54 -25.46 -25.07
N ARG A 109 -1.08 -25.50 -26.32
CA ARG A 109 -0.34 -26.61 -26.90
C ARG A 109 1.08 -26.15 -27.23
N PHE A 110 2.04 -27.00 -26.89
CA PHE A 110 3.45 -26.88 -27.24
C PHE A 110 3.81 -28.00 -28.22
N ASP A 111 4.18 -27.65 -29.45
CA ASP A 111 4.74 -28.58 -30.42
C ASP A 111 6.26 -28.48 -30.39
N ILE A 112 6.90 -29.53 -29.89
CA ILE A 112 8.34 -29.57 -29.61
C ILE A 112 9.05 -30.14 -30.86
N ASN A 113 9.64 -29.24 -31.65
CA ASN A 113 10.29 -29.61 -32.90
C ASN A 113 11.79 -29.93 -32.74
N SER A 114 12.31 -29.96 -31.52
CA SER A 114 13.69 -30.33 -31.19
C SER A 114 13.69 -31.37 -30.10
N ASN A 115 14.28 -32.54 -30.35
CA ASN A 115 14.37 -33.62 -29.37
C ASN A 115 15.52 -33.47 -28.38
N THR A 116 16.27 -32.36 -28.41
CA THR A 116 17.46 -32.13 -27.57
C THR A 116 17.27 -31.05 -26.51
N ILE A 117 16.10 -30.39 -26.49
CA ILE A 117 15.85 -29.32 -25.54
C ILE A 117 15.66 -29.90 -24.14
N SER A 118 16.21 -29.20 -23.15
CA SER A 118 16.06 -29.52 -21.73
C SER A 118 14.89 -28.77 -21.10
N ASP A 119 14.44 -27.68 -21.71
CA ASP A 119 13.50 -26.76 -21.12
C ASP A 119 12.73 -25.95 -22.17
N ILE A 120 11.48 -25.62 -21.84
CA ILE A 120 10.62 -24.71 -22.60
C ILE A 120 10.18 -23.62 -21.64
N SER A 121 10.65 -22.38 -21.82
CA SER A 121 10.23 -21.26 -20.99
C SER A 121 9.10 -20.48 -21.62
N PHE A 122 8.13 -20.06 -20.81
CA PHE A 122 7.00 -19.22 -21.22
C PHE A 122 6.65 -18.22 -20.11
N ARG A 123 6.44 -16.97 -20.52
CA ARG A 123 6.17 -15.83 -19.64
C ARG A 123 4.91 -15.12 -20.10
N ASN A 124 4.13 -14.57 -19.19
CA ASN A 124 2.94 -13.82 -19.57
C ASN A 124 3.25 -12.61 -20.49
N THR A 125 4.47 -12.07 -20.44
CA THR A 125 4.92 -10.96 -21.32
C THR A 125 5.28 -11.41 -22.74
N ASP A 126 5.55 -12.70 -22.92
CA ASP A 126 5.92 -13.28 -24.23
C ASP A 126 4.70 -13.90 -24.94
N LEU A 127 3.55 -13.91 -24.26
CA LEU A 127 2.29 -14.47 -24.73
C LEU A 127 1.32 -13.35 -25.09
N ASN A 128 0.75 -13.45 -26.28
CA ASN A 128 -0.35 -12.62 -26.78
C ASN A 128 -1.21 -13.47 -27.74
N PHE A 129 -2.26 -12.90 -28.33
CA PHE A 129 -3.17 -13.65 -29.22
C PHE A 129 -2.53 -14.15 -30.53
N GLU A 130 -1.38 -13.59 -30.92
CA GLU A 130 -0.65 -13.90 -32.14
C GLU A 130 0.65 -14.70 -31.90
N THR A 131 0.98 -15.00 -30.63
CA THR A 131 2.17 -15.79 -30.31
C THR A 131 2.04 -17.18 -30.93
N THR A 132 3.02 -17.56 -31.76
CA THR A 132 3.05 -18.85 -32.47
C THR A 132 4.33 -19.64 -32.23
N GLN A 133 5.37 -19.01 -31.67
CA GLN A 133 6.65 -19.64 -31.38
C GLN A 133 7.22 -19.18 -30.05
N LEU A 134 7.88 -20.12 -29.37
CA LEU A 134 8.63 -19.90 -28.15
C LEU A 134 10.09 -20.34 -28.33
N SER A 135 10.88 -20.15 -27.29
CA SER A 135 12.26 -20.64 -27.23
C SER A 135 12.36 -22.16 -27.49
N GLY A 136 13.54 -22.61 -27.92
CA GLY A 136 13.80 -24.04 -28.16
C GLY A 136 13.20 -24.61 -29.45
N ASN A 137 12.79 -23.77 -30.41
CA ASN A 137 12.09 -24.21 -31.64
C ASN A 137 10.76 -24.92 -31.31
N THR A 138 10.02 -24.36 -30.35
CA THR A 138 8.73 -24.88 -29.91
C THR A 138 7.63 -24.02 -30.51
N ASP A 139 6.71 -24.61 -31.28
CA ASP A 139 5.52 -23.88 -31.73
C ASP A 139 4.50 -23.83 -30.59
N PHE A 140 3.86 -22.68 -30.41
CA PHE A 140 2.89 -22.41 -29.38
C PHE A 140 1.53 -22.14 -30.01
N SER A 141 0.46 -22.68 -29.43
CA SER A 141 -0.89 -22.44 -29.89
C SER A 141 -1.88 -22.46 -28.73
N LEU A 142 -2.64 -21.37 -28.57
CA LEU A 142 -3.85 -21.35 -27.76
C LEU A 142 -4.93 -22.14 -28.50
N GLN A 143 -5.35 -23.29 -27.96
CA GLN A 143 -6.30 -24.20 -28.62
C GLN A 143 -7.74 -23.79 -28.31
N GLU A 144 -8.02 -23.52 -27.04
CA GLU A 144 -9.33 -23.15 -26.55
C GLU A 144 -9.18 -22.26 -25.32
N TYR A 145 -10.14 -21.37 -25.13
CA TYR A 145 -10.35 -20.66 -23.89
C TYR A 145 -11.85 -20.44 -23.71
N ASN A 146 -12.31 -20.51 -22.46
CA ASN A 146 -13.70 -20.28 -22.09
C ASN A 146 -13.73 -19.21 -21.00
N LEU A 147 -14.64 -18.26 -21.14
CA LEU A 147 -15.01 -17.35 -20.07
C LEU A 147 -16.14 -18.02 -19.29
N SER A 148 -15.86 -18.40 -18.05
CA SER A 148 -16.73 -19.30 -17.25
C SER A 148 -17.71 -18.55 -16.33
N VAL A 149 -17.66 -17.23 -16.35
CA VAL A 149 -18.56 -16.34 -15.61
C VAL A 149 -19.85 -16.16 -16.42
N THR A 150 -21.01 -16.11 -15.76
CA THR A 150 -22.31 -15.88 -16.45
C THR A 150 -22.38 -14.47 -17.02
N ASP A 151 -23.16 -14.24 -18.08
CA ASP A 151 -23.26 -12.90 -18.72
C ASP A 151 -23.59 -11.77 -17.71
N ASP A 152 -24.49 -12.03 -16.75
CA ASP A 152 -24.87 -11.06 -15.72
C ASP A 152 -23.71 -10.76 -14.73
N ASP A 153 -22.99 -11.80 -14.30
CA ASP A 153 -21.82 -11.65 -13.43
C ASP A 153 -20.66 -10.96 -14.18
N ILE A 154 -20.48 -11.24 -15.48
CA ILE A 154 -19.47 -10.62 -16.34
C ILE A 154 -19.70 -9.11 -16.42
N GLU A 155 -20.95 -8.67 -16.62
CA GLU A 155 -21.26 -7.24 -16.71
C GLU A 155 -20.90 -6.52 -15.40
N GLU A 156 -21.29 -7.05 -14.24
CA GLU A 156 -21.02 -6.41 -12.95
C GLU A 156 -19.52 -6.36 -12.63
N ILE A 157 -18.80 -7.46 -12.90
CA ILE A 157 -17.35 -7.51 -12.73
C ILE A 157 -16.67 -6.56 -13.71
N ALA A 158 -17.05 -6.58 -14.99
CA ALA A 158 -16.47 -5.71 -16.01
C ALA A 158 -16.69 -4.24 -15.67
N ASP A 159 -17.88 -3.86 -15.23
CA ASP A 159 -18.20 -2.51 -14.76
C ASP A 159 -17.35 -2.12 -13.54
N LEU A 160 -17.12 -3.06 -12.61
CA LEU A 160 -16.25 -2.83 -11.47
C LEU A 160 -14.79 -2.64 -11.90
N PHE A 161 -14.28 -3.45 -12.82
CA PHE A 161 -12.94 -3.31 -13.40
C PHE A 161 -12.78 -1.97 -14.13
N LEU A 162 -13.78 -1.56 -14.92
CA LEU A 162 -13.77 -0.31 -15.69
C LEU A 162 -13.88 0.92 -14.78
N SER A 163 -14.72 0.87 -13.75
CA SER A 163 -14.89 1.96 -12.78
C SER A 163 -13.65 2.16 -11.90
N LEU A 164 -12.98 1.08 -11.52
CA LEU A 164 -11.74 1.14 -10.73
C LEU A 164 -10.49 1.39 -11.59
N GLY A 165 -10.55 1.08 -12.89
CA GLY A 165 -9.39 1.09 -13.79
C GLY A 165 -8.34 0.02 -13.47
N ARG A 166 -8.68 -0.92 -12.58
CA ARG A 166 -7.83 -1.98 -12.05
C ARG A 166 -8.68 -3.16 -11.57
N ALA A 167 -8.03 -4.30 -11.35
CA ALA A 167 -8.62 -5.46 -10.70
C ALA A 167 -9.15 -5.09 -9.30
N PRO A 168 -10.38 -5.51 -8.97
CA PRO A 168 -10.96 -5.32 -7.64
C PRO A 168 -10.14 -5.98 -6.54
N ASN A 169 -10.35 -5.53 -5.31
CA ASN A 169 -9.77 -6.19 -4.15
C ASN A 169 -10.39 -7.60 -4.01
N GLY A 170 -9.55 -8.62 -3.89
CA GLY A 170 -9.97 -10.01 -3.91
C GLY A 170 -8.81 -10.99 -3.91
N VAL A 171 -9.15 -12.27 -3.92
CA VAL A 171 -8.20 -13.39 -3.99
C VAL A 171 -8.29 -13.99 -5.37
N TYR A 172 -7.16 -14.11 -6.06
CA TYR A 172 -7.05 -14.62 -7.42
C TYR A 172 -6.18 -15.87 -7.41
N ASN A 173 -6.68 -16.97 -7.96
CA ASN A 173 -5.95 -18.23 -8.05
C ASN A 173 -5.61 -18.49 -9.51
N PHE A 174 -4.36 -18.86 -9.76
CA PHE A 174 -3.85 -19.26 -11.04
C PHE A 174 -3.43 -20.71 -10.93
N ASN A 175 -4.07 -21.59 -11.69
CA ASN A 175 -3.75 -23.01 -11.71
C ASN A 175 -3.31 -23.42 -13.11
N PHE A 176 -2.22 -24.15 -13.20
CA PHE A 176 -1.64 -24.64 -14.45
C PHE A 176 -1.38 -26.12 -14.32
N VAL A 177 -1.97 -26.91 -15.21
CA VAL A 177 -1.86 -28.36 -15.24
C VAL A 177 -1.11 -28.75 -16.50
N LEU A 178 0.07 -29.36 -16.33
CA LEU A 178 0.85 -29.91 -17.42
C LEU A 178 0.28 -31.28 -17.79
N GLU A 179 -0.04 -31.47 -19.07
CA GLU A 179 -0.68 -32.66 -19.59
C GLU A 179 0.09 -33.23 -20.79
N ASN A 180 -0.01 -34.54 -20.98
CA ASN A 180 0.49 -35.23 -22.18
C ASN A 180 -0.56 -35.22 -23.31
N GLU A 181 -0.20 -35.82 -24.46
CA GLU A 181 -1.09 -35.95 -25.63
C GLU A 181 -2.41 -36.70 -25.38
N ASN A 182 -2.49 -37.47 -24.30
CA ASN A 182 -3.69 -38.22 -23.91
C ASN A 182 -4.51 -37.47 -22.84
N ASN A 183 -4.25 -36.18 -22.60
CA ASN A 183 -4.87 -35.37 -21.55
C ASN A 183 -4.70 -35.97 -20.14
N THR A 184 -3.59 -36.69 -19.92
CA THR A 184 -3.24 -37.16 -18.59
C THR A 184 -2.39 -36.09 -17.91
N GLU A 185 -2.79 -35.70 -16.71
CA GLU A 185 -2.01 -34.82 -15.83
C GLU A 185 -0.65 -35.46 -15.52
N ILE A 186 0.40 -34.70 -15.82
CA ILE A 186 1.80 -35.03 -15.57
C ILE A 186 2.25 -34.36 -14.26
N ASP A 187 1.98 -33.07 -14.15
CA ASP A 187 2.41 -32.20 -13.06
C ASP A 187 1.50 -30.97 -13.00
N GLN A 188 1.54 -30.24 -11.89
CA GLN A 188 0.73 -29.03 -11.72
C GLN A 188 1.45 -27.98 -10.89
N ILE A 189 1.09 -26.73 -11.12
CA ILE A 189 1.50 -25.61 -10.29
C ILE A 189 0.34 -24.64 -10.12
N SER A 190 0.18 -24.15 -8.89
CA SER A 190 -0.85 -23.17 -8.58
C SER A 190 -0.27 -22.06 -7.71
N GLU A 191 -0.72 -20.84 -7.96
CA GLU A 191 -0.34 -19.65 -7.20
C GLU A 191 -1.59 -18.84 -6.84
N THR A 192 -1.56 -18.24 -5.65
CA THR A 192 -2.65 -17.39 -5.16
C THR A 192 -2.12 -15.98 -4.92
N VAL A 193 -2.82 -14.99 -5.47
CA VAL A 193 -2.54 -13.56 -5.28
C VAL A 193 -3.68 -12.92 -4.52
N GLU A 194 -3.35 -12.23 -3.43
CA GLU A 194 -4.26 -11.33 -2.75
C GLU A 194 -4.05 -9.91 -3.30
N ILE A 195 -5.04 -9.42 -4.06
CA ILE A 195 -5.09 -8.03 -4.51
C ILE A 195 -5.82 -7.24 -3.42
N PHE A 196 -5.09 -6.37 -2.74
CA PHE A 196 -5.66 -5.49 -1.73
C PHE A 196 -4.99 -4.13 -1.83
N VAL A 197 -5.55 -3.25 -2.65
CA VAL A 197 -5.05 -1.88 -2.73
C VAL A 197 -5.67 -1.07 -1.58
N PRO A 198 -4.85 -0.52 -0.67
CA PRO A 198 -5.36 0.26 0.45
C PRO A 198 -5.91 1.62 -0.03
N SER A 199 -6.76 2.23 0.78
CA SER A 199 -7.46 3.49 0.44
C SER A 199 -7.41 4.54 1.55
N TYR A 200 -7.04 4.15 2.76
CA TYR A 200 -7.08 4.99 3.95
C TYR A 200 -5.69 5.18 4.55
N LEU A 201 -5.34 6.44 4.83
CA LEU A 201 -4.12 6.86 5.52
C LEU A 201 -4.32 8.25 6.16
N ASP A 202 -4.55 8.27 7.47
CA ASP A 202 -4.77 9.49 8.25
C ASP A 202 -3.79 9.63 9.41
N LEU A 203 -3.43 10.88 9.74
CA LEU A 203 -2.57 11.18 10.87
C LEU A 203 -3.39 11.36 12.16
N ILE A 204 -2.85 10.93 13.29
CA ILE A 204 -3.49 11.03 14.61
C ILE A 204 -2.81 12.10 15.48
N THR A 205 -1.48 12.00 15.65
CA THR A 205 -0.72 12.89 16.56
C THR A 205 0.78 12.81 16.23
N PRO A 206 1.59 13.85 16.50
CA PRO A 206 1.20 15.17 17.01
C PRO A 206 0.72 16.12 15.92
N GLY A 207 -0.15 17.06 16.29
CA GLY A 207 -0.53 18.16 15.41
C GLY A 207 -1.89 18.03 14.75
N SER A 208 -2.15 18.97 13.86
CA SER A 208 -3.30 19.01 12.95
C SER A 208 -2.91 19.70 11.64
N THR A 209 -3.82 19.74 10.67
CA THR A 209 -3.61 20.40 9.38
C THR A 209 -3.69 21.94 9.44
N ASP A 210 -4.18 22.50 10.55
CA ASP A 210 -4.51 23.92 10.64
C ASP A 210 -3.42 24.72 11.36
N LEU A 211 -2.95 25.79 10.70
CA LEU A 211 -1.97 26.74 11.28
C LEU A 211 -2.49 27.44 12.54
N ALA A 212 -3.82 27.63 12.63
CA ALA A 212 -4.51 28.27 13.76
C ALA A 212 -4.47 27.42 15.04
N ASP A 213 -4.34 26.10 14.93
CA ASP A 213 -4.26 25.15 16.04
C ASP A 213 -2.84 24.96 16.60
N SER A 214 -1.84 25.69 16.09
CA SER A 214 -0.46 25.58 16.58
C SER A 214 -0.27 25.95 18.06
N LEU A 215 -1.24 26.64 18.68
CA LEU A 215 -1.28 26.94 20.11
C LEU A 215 -1.92 25.81 20.95
N SER A 216 -2.74 24.93 20.36
CA SER A 216 -3.36 23.77 21.01
C SER A 216 -2.54 22.48 20.81
N ASN A 217 -1.77 22.41 19.72
CA ASN A 217 -0.93 21.27 19.35
C ASN A 217 0.50 21.32 19.94
N ILE A 218 0.60 21.55 21.25
CA ILE A 218 1.89 21.66 21.95
C ILE A 218 2.37 20.27 22.41
N VAL A 219 3.55 19.88 21.97
CA VAL A 219 4.26 18.68 22.43
C VAL A 219 5.29 19.05 23.49
N MET A 220 5.30 18.35 24.62
CA MET A 220 6.21 18.60 25.74
C MET A 220 7.56 17.84 25.68
N SER A 221 7.89 17.24 24.53
CA SER A 221 9.07 16.39 24.34
C SER A 221 9.75 16.71 23.02
N SER A 222 11.08 16.79 23.02
CA SER A 222 11.91 16.85 21.80
C SER A 222 11.98 15.51 21.07
N ASN A 223 11.48 14.43 21.69
CA ASN A 223 11.28 13.13 21.06
C ASN A 223 9.78 12.83 21.01
N PRO A 224 9.00 13.42 20.09
CA PRO A 224 7.57 13.10 19.92
C PRO A 224 7.35 11.67 19.43
N THR A 225 6.17 11.12 19.76
CA THR A 225 5.66 9.91 19.12
C THR A 225 4.68 10.29 18.02
N PHE A 226 4.99 9.93 16.78
CA PHE A 226 4.11 10.07 15.63
C PHE A 226 3.18 8.87 15.55
N GLN A 227 1.89 9.10 15.34
CA GLN A 227 0.89 8.05 15.21
C GLN A 227 -0.04 8.36 14.04
N TRP A 228 -0.39 7.32 13.29
CA TRP A 228 -1.29 7.37 12.15
C TRP A 228 -2.19 6.15 12.16
N ASN A 229 -3.26 6.20 11.37
CA ASN A 229 -4.12 5.07 11.10
C ASN A 229 -4.11 4.78 9.59
N SER A 230 -4.17 3.50 9.22
CA SER A 230 -4.18 3.09 7.82
C SER A 230 -4.92 1.78 7.64
N ASP A 231 -5.41 1.54 6.43
CA ASP A 231 -5.90 0.21 6.06
C ASP A 231 -4.80 -0.85 6.21
N TYR A 232 -5.22 -2.11 6.36
CA TYR A 232 -4.31 -3.25 6.31
C TYR A 232 -3.59 -3.28 4.96
N CYS A 233 -2.27 -3.35 4.97
CA CYS A 233 -1.49 -3.55 3.76
C CYS A 233 -0.18 -4.26 4.10
N ASN A 234 -0.14 -5.57 3.85
CA ASN A 234 1.00 -6.42 4.18
C ASN A 234 2.21 -6.21 3.25
N LYS A 235 2.03 -5.61 2.07
CA LYS A 235 3.10 -5.30 1.10
C LYS A 235 3.35 -3.80 0.92
N CYS A 236 2.93 -2.99 1.90
CA CYS A 236 3.21 -1.56 1.91
C CYS A 236 4.45 -1.24 2.75
N ASN A 237 5.25 -0.31 2.23
CA ASN A 237 6.32 0.33 2.97
C ASN A 237 5.85 1.71 3.41
N PHE A 238 6.18 2.08 4.65
CA PHE A 238 5.92 3.42 5.18
C PHE A 238 7.23 4.19 5.30
N SER A 239 7.17 5.48 5.10
CA SER A 239 8.29 6.38 5.33
C SER A 239 7.79 7.70 5.90
N ILE A 240 8.57 8.35 6.75
CA ILE A 240 8.21 9.61 7.40
C ILE A 240 9.14 10.73 6.95
N ARG A 241 8.60 11.93 6.77
CA ARG A 241 9.38 13.16 6.64
C ARG A 241 8.99 14.14 7.73
N VAL A 242 9.97 14.80 8.33
CA VAL A 242 9.78 15.89 9.30
C VAL A 242 10.65 17.08 8.88
N SER A 243 10.08 18.27 8.86
CA SER A 243 10.76 19.52 8.49
C SER A 243 10.35 20.66 9.42
N GLU A 244 11.18 21.68 9.54
CA GLU A 244 10.87 22.87 10.35
C GLU A 244 9.92 23.82 9.59
N PHE A 245 8.92 24.35 10.28
CA PHE A 245 8.07 25.42 9.75
C PHE A 245 8.54 26.78 10.27
N ARG A 246 8.98 27.65 9.35
CA ARG A 246 9.43 29.01 9.64
C ARG A 246 8.44 29.99 9.04
N SER A 247 7.64 30.66 9.87
CA SER A 247 6.59 31.58 9.41
C SER A 247 7.10 32.75 8.56
N ASN A 248 8.39 33.10 8.67
CA ASN A 248 9.00 34.16 7.86
C ASN A 248 9.43 33.68 6.47
N ASP A 249 9.69 32.38 6.33
CA ASP A 249 10.28 31.79 5.12
C ASP A 249 9.25 30.95 4.35
N HIS A 250 8.21 30.43 5.01
CA HIS A 250 7.24 29.51 4.43
C HIS A 250 5.83 30.11 4.44
N SER A 251 5.18 30.07 3.28
CA SER A 251 3.80 30.50 3.05
C SER A 251 2.78 29.36 3.22
N SER A 252 3.23 28.10 3.26
CA SER A 252 2.38 26.91 3.40
C SER A 252 3.08 25.75 4.11
N LEU A 253 2.31 24.77 4.59
CA LEU A 253 2.86 23.53 5.17
C LEU A 253 3.63 22.70 4.14
N GLN A 254 3.20 22.72 2.87
CA GLN A 254 3.87 22.01 1.77
C GLN A 254 5.26 22.59 1.51
N GLU A 255 5.37 23.92 1.46
CA GLU A 255 6.66 24.60 1.26
C GLU A 255 7.64 24.27 2.38
N ALA A 256 7.17 24.29 3.63
CA ALA A 256 7.98 23.88 4.78
C ALA A 256 8.40 22.40 4.72
N LEU A 257 7.49 21.53 4.27
CA LEU A 257 7.78 20.11 4.15
C LEU A 257 8.86 19.87 3.10
N GLU A 258 8.79 20.55 1.95
CA GLU A 258 9.71 20.41 0.82
C GLU A 258 11.10 21.01 1.03
N ASP A 259 11.23 21.99 1.93
CA ASP A 259 12.51 22.58 2.37
C ASP A 259 13.36 21.57 3.18
N TYR A 260 14.37 22.07 3.89
CA TYR A 260 15.30 21.28 4.68
C TYR A 260 14.60 20.34 5.67
N SER A 261 14.81 19.04 5.46
CA SER A 261 14.27 18.02 6.35
C SER A 261 15.23 17.74 7.52
N ILE A 262 14.66 17.60 8.71
CA ILE A 262 15.35 17.18 9.92
C ILE A 262 15.25 15.65 10.14
N LEU A 263 14.27 15.01 9.50
CA LEU A 263 14.16 13.55 9.44
C LEU A 263 13.57 13.16 8.09
N PRO A 264 14.35 12.52 7.20
CA PRO A 264 15.79 12.31 7.28
C PRO A 264 16.53 13.65 7.13
N ILE A 265 17.76 13.75 7.62
CA ILE A 265 18.56 14.97 7.44
C ILE A 265 18.72 15.26 5.93
N ASN A 266 18.54 16.52 5.54
CA ASN A 266 18.64 17.03 4.16
C ASN A 266 17.35 16.88 3.34
N SER A 267 17.06 15.70 2.79
CA SER A 267 15.93 15.50 1.88
C SER A 267 15.43 14.06 1.83
N GLY A 268 14.23 13.88 1.28
CA GLY A 268 13.59 12.57 1.10
C GLY A 268 12.72 12.17 2.28
N TYR A 269 12.46 10.86 2.41
CA TYR A 269 11.68 10.28 3.50
C TYR A 269 12.51 9.20 4.19
N PHE A 270 12.36 9.08 5.50
CA PHE A 270 13.01 8.09 6.33
C PHE A 270 12.17 6.82 6.34
N SER A 271 12.74 5.72 5.85
CA SER A 271 12.04 4.43 5.80
C SER A 271 11.73 3.90 7.20
N LEU A 272 10.50 3.47 7.38
CA LEU A 272 10.00 2.87 8.60
C LEU A 272 9.97 1.34 8.46
N SER A 273 9.95 0.62 9.58
CA SER A 273 9.66 -0.82 9.56
C SER A 273 8.24 -1.08 9.05
N SER A 274 8.03 -2.19 8.36
CA SER A 274 6.72 -2.59 7.85
C SER A 274 5.71 -2.83 8.99
N ASN A 275 4.43 -2.56 8.72
CA ASN A 275 3.29 -2.77 9.63
C ASN A 275 3.34 -2.02 10.97
N ILE A 276 3.98 -0.84 11.02
CA ILE A 276 3.88 0.05 12.18
C ILE A 276 2.86 1.16 11.89
N ASN A 277 2.19 1.61 12.95
CA ASN A 277 1.29 2.76 12.95
C ASN A 277 1.73 3.84 13.95
N SER A 278 2.92 3.65 14.54
CA SER A 278 3.53 4.60 15.44
C SER A 278 5.04 4.60 15.25
N PHE A 279 5.64 5.78 15.41
CA PHE A 279 7.07 5.98 15.28
C PHE A 279 7.55 6.96 16.34
N GLN A 280 8.52 6.53 17.15
CA GLN A 280 9.15 7.38 18.15
C GLN A 280 10.31 8.15 17.52
N TYR A 281 10.29 9.49 17.60
CA TYR A 281 11.39 10.30 17.08
C TYR A 281 12.73 9.89 17.74
N PRO A 282 13.80 9.64 16.95
CA PRO A 282 15.07 9.17 17.49
C PRO A 282 15.79 10.23 18.32
N ALA A 283 16.47 9.81 19.39
CA ALA A 283 17.26 10.72 20.23
C ALA A 283 18.60 11.15 19.59
N SER A 284 19.03 10.51 18.49
CA SER A 284 20.31 10.79 17.82
C SER A 284 20.28 10.31 16.37
N GLY A 285 21.16 10.86 15.53
CA GLY A 285 21.27 10.49 14.11
C GLY A 285 20.24 11.18 13.21
N VAL A 286 19.53 12.17 13.75
CA VAL A 286 18.49 12.98 13.12
C VAL A 286 18.72 14.46 13.48
N GLY A 287 18.06 15.38 12.79
CA GLY A 287 18.07 16.80 13.16
C GLY A 287 17.46 17.04 14.54
N GLU A 288 17.86 18.11 15.21
CA GLU A 288 17.33 18.42 16.54
C GLU A 288 15.95 19.08 16.44
N ILE A 289 15.00 18.60 17.25
CA ILE A 289 13.72 19.29 17.47
C ILE A 289 13.93 20.29 18.61
N ILE A 290 13.92 21.57 18.25
CA ILE A 290 14.22 22.70 19.12
C ILE A 290 12.93 23.16 19.82
N PRO A 291 12.92 23.26 21.16
CA PRO A 291 11.83 23.86 21.92
C PRO A 291 11.45 25.26 21.43
N GLY A 292 10.15 25.53 21.31
CA GLY A 292 9.61 26.80 20.82
C GLY A 292 9.32 26.81 19.31
N ASN A 293 9.98 25.96 18.52
CA ASN A 293 9.82 25.93 17.06
C ASN A 293 8.61 25.10 16.62
N LEU A 294 8.20 25.33 15.37
CA LEU A 294 7.11 24.64 14.70
C LEU A 294 7.68 23.60 13.73
N TYR A 295 7.02 22.46 13.62
CA TYR A 295 7.45 21.37 12.77
C TYR A 295 6.27 20.80 11.99
N VAL A 296 6.53 20.46 10.74
CA VAL A 296 5.60 19.74 9.87
C VAL A 296 6.07 18.32 9.66
N TRP A 297 5.14 17.40 9.50
CA TRP A 297 5.45 16.02 9.15
C TRP A 297 4.39 15.37 8.28
N GLN A 298 4.81 14.35 7.55
CA GLN A 298 3.97 13.59 6.63
C GLN A 298 4.42 12.13 6.58
N ILE A 299 3.46 11.22 6.43
CA ILE A 299 3.69 9.82 6.12
C ILE A 299 3.54 9.60 4.62
N LYS A 300 4.49 8.88 4.04
CA LYS A 300 4.43 8.33 2.69
C LYS A 300 4.23 6.82 2.78
N ARG A 301 3.23 6.30 2.09
CA ARG A 301 2.99 4.87 1.86
C ARG A 301 3.39 4.54 0.43
N THR A 302 4.15 3.46 0.23
CA THR A 302 4.53 2.97 -1.10
C THR A 302 4.25 1.48 -1.25
N TYR A 303 3.83 1.06 -2.43
CA TYR A 303 3.54 -0.34 -2.74
C TYR A 303 3.64 -0.60 -4.25
N ASP A 304 3.93 -1.84 -4.63
CA ASP A 304 4.08 -2.22 -6.03
C ASP A 304 2.74 -2.56 -6.69
N THR A 305 2.59 -2.05 -7.91
CA THR A 305 1.43 -2.28 -8.77
C THR A 305 1.88 -2.75 -10.15
N SER A 306 0.96 -3.23 -10.98
CA SER A 306 1.30 -3.58 -12.36
C SER A 306 1.68 -2.38 -13.23
N ASN A 307 1.52 -1.14 -12.75
CA ASN A 307 2.04 0.07 -13.40
C ASN A 307 3.36 0.58 -12.79
N GLY A 308 3.95 -0.17 -11.85
CA GLY A 308 5.15 0.20 -11.11
C GLY A 308 4.84 0.63 -9.68
N LEU A 309 5.83 1.27 -9.04
CA LEU A 309 5.74 1.72 -7.66
C LEU A 309 4.70 2.84 -7.53
N MET A 310 3.72 2.63 -6.66
CA MET A 310 2.76 3.65 -6.27
C MET A 310 3.21 4.35 -5.00
N GLU A 311 3.01 5.67 -4.93
CA GLU A 311 3.26 6.49 -3.76
C GLU A 311 1.98 7.23 -3.35
N GLU A 312 1.65 7.16 -2.07
CA GLU A 312 0.51 7.83 -1.47
C GLU A 312 0.98 8.61 -0.24
N PHE A 313 0.41 9.79 -0.03
CA PHE A 313 0.83 10.71 1.02
C PHE A 313 -0.33 10.99 1.96
N SER A 314 -0.05 10.99 3.26
CA SER A 314 -0.98 11.50 4.25
C SER A 314 -1.16 13.03 4.11
N PRO A 315 -2.17 13.62 4.77
CA PRO A 315 -2.15 15.05 5.08
C PRO A 315 -0.85 15.47 5.77
N ILE A 316 -0.54 16.76 5.76
CA ILE A 316 0.60 17.33 6.47
C ILE A 316 0.12 17.85 7.81
N PHE A 317 0.69 17.35 8.90
CA PHE A 317 0.39 17.84 10.25
C PHE A 317 1.46 18.82 10.71
N LEU A 318 1.03 19.84 11.46
CA LEU A 318 1.84 20.85 12.10
C LEU A 318 1.73 20.71 13.62
N PHE A 319 2.86 20.75 14.32
CA PHE A 319 2.90 20.79 15.79
C PHE A 319 3.95 21.79 16.30
N LYS A 320 3.77 22.24 17.54
CA LYS A 320 4.72 23.11 18.24
C LYS A 320 5.39 22.36 19.38
N VAL A 321 6.69 22.57 19.57
CA VAL A 321 7.38 22.03 20.76
C VAL A 321 7.38 23.06 21.87
N GLN A 322 7.02 22.63 23.08
CA GLN A 322 7.00 23.51 24.24
C GLN A 322 8.40 24.00 24.57
N ASP A 323 8.56 25.31 24.73
CA ASP A 323 9.78 25.90 25.28
C ASP A 323 9.77 25.79 26.81
N THR A 324 10.69 25.00 27.38
CA THR A 324 10.86 24.84 28.83
C THR A 324 11.78 25.90 29.45
N GLN A 325 12.46 26.71 28.64
CA GLN A 325 13.34 27.80 29.09
C GLN A 325 12.66 29.17 29.11
N SER A 326 11.40 29.26 28.64
CA SER A 326 10.53 30.39 28.96
C SER A 326 10.08 30.32 30.42
N VAL A 327 11.04 30.49 31.33
CA VAL A 327 10.79 30.97 32.70
C VAL A 327 10.48 32.46 32.59
N GLU A 328 9.36 32.80 31.95
CA GLU A 328 8.64 33.97 32.40
C GLU A 328 7.82 33.51 33.60
N PRO A 329 7.85 34.21 34.76
CA PRO A 329 6.80 34.03 35.76
C PRO A 329 5.46 34.17 35.02
N PRO A 330 4.35 33.55 35.48
CA PRO A 330 3.07 33.73 34.82
C PRO A 330 2.72 35.22 34.85
N VAL A 331 3.09 35.93 33.78
CA VAL A 331 2.50 37.20 33.42
C VAL A 331 1.11 36.79 33.04
N VAL A 332 0.15 37.26 33.83
CA VAL A 332 -1.29 37.11 33.66
C VAL A 332 -1.59 36.83 32.19
N SER A 333 -1.90 35.56 31.91
CA SER A 333 -2.29 35.07 30.60
C SER A 333 -3.32 36.03 30.04
N GLN A 334 -3.01 36.71 28.93
CA GLN A 334 -4.09 37.18 28.08
C GLN A 334 -4.79 35.92 27.59
N ASP A 335 -5.91 35.62 28.22
CA ASP A 335 -6.79 34.54 27.82
C ASP A 335 -7.09 34.71 26.32
N VAL A 336 -6.80 33.68 25.53
CA VAL A 336 -7.03 33.69 24.07
C VAL A 336 -8.48 34.03 23.74
N ASN A 337 -9.42 33.71 24.64
CA ASN A 337 -10.82 34.06 24.48
C ASN A 337 -11.08 35.57 24.66
N LEU A 338 -10.26 36.29 25.43
CA LEU A 338 -10.34 37.76 25.51
C LEU A 338 -9.92 38.41 24.20
N GLU A 339 -8.88 37.88 23.53
CA GLU A 339 -8.50 38.34 22.18
C GLU A 339 -9.56 37.98 21.13
N ASN A 340 -10.19 36.81 21.24
CA ASN A 340 -11.33 36.44 20.39
C ASN A 340 -12.53 37.38 20.61
N ILE A 341 -12.83 37.74 21.86
CA ILE A 341 -13.87 38.74 22.17
C ILE A 341 -13.49 40.08 21.54
N LYS A 342 -12.23 40.53 21.66
CA LYS A 342 -11.74 41.77 21.04
C LYS A 342 -11.91 41.78 19.52
N MET A 343 -11.61 40.66 18.84
CA MET A 343 -11.82 40.52 17.40
C MET A 343 -13.30 40.60 17.03
N LEU A 344 -14.17 39.96 17.83
CA LEU A 344 -15.60 39.95 17.58
C LEU A 344 -16.21 41.36 17.76
N ILE A 345 -16.01 42.00 18.92
CA ILE A 345 -16.68 43.27 19.27
C ILE A 345 -15.94 44.54 18.80
N GLY A 346 -14.71 44.37 18.28
CA GLY A 346 -13.84 45.46 17.85
C GLY A 346 -13.04 46.11 18.98
N THR A 347 -11.88 46.66 18.62
CA THR A 347 -10.90 47.24 19.55
C THR A 347 -11.47 48.37 20.40
N GLU A 348 -12.25 49.29 19.83
CA GLU A 348 -12.81 50.43 20.56
C GLU A 348 -13.79 50.00 21.65
N THR A 349 -14.74 49.11 21.30
CA THR A 349 -15.69 48.52 22.25
C THR A 349 -14.96 47.74 23.33
N TYR A 350 -13.98 46.94 22.94
CA TYR A 350 -13.18 46.13 23.86
C TYR A 350 -12.40 47.00 24.86
N GLU A 351 -11.71 48.04 24.39
CA GLU A 351 -10.98 48.98 25.25
C GLU A 351 -11.92 49.76 26.18
N SER A 352 -13.15 50.06 25.75
CA SER A 352 -14.15 50.70 26.61
C SER A 352 -14.60 49.81 27.78
N LEU A 353 -14.58 48.49 27.59
CA LEU A 353 -15.02 47.50 28.59
C LEU A 353 -13.87 46.96 29.46
N PHE A 354 -12.73 46.62 28.86
CA PHE A 354 -11.58 45.97 29.52
C PHE A 354 -10.41 46.92 29.78
N GLY A 355 -10.45 48.16 29.28
CA GLY A 355 -9.42 49.17 29.52
C GLY A 355 -9.43 49.73 30.95
N GLU A 356 -8.51 50.66 31.26
CA GLU A 356 -8.26 51.14 32.63
C GLU A 356 -9.46 51.78 33.34
N SER A 357 -10.49 52.18 32.58
CA SER A 357 -11.74 52.78 33.05
C SER A 357 -12.99 51.94 32.75
N GLY A 358 -12.82 50.72 32.23
CA GLY A 358 -13.92 49.84 31.84
C GLY A 358 -14.46 48.99 33.00
N GLN A 359 -15.70 48.50 32.85
CA GLN A 359 -16.37 47.69 33.88
C GLN A 359 -15.71 46.31 34.09
N LEU A 360 -14.98 45.82 33.09
CA LEU A 360 -14.30 44.52 33.07
C LEU A 360 -12.77 44.66 33.19
N LYS A 361 -12.26 45.80 33.65
CA LYS A 361 -10.82 46.11 33.76
C LYS A 361 -9.98 44.98 34.37
N ASP A 362 -10.49 44.34 35.41
CA ASP A 362 -9.76 43.31 36.17
C ASP A 362 -10.15 41.88 35.75
N PHE A 363 -11.03 41.71 34.75
CA PHE A 363 -11.35 40.41 34.18
C PHE A 363 -10.25 39.99 33.20
N ASN A 364 -9.50 38.97 33.59
CA ASN A 364 -8.34 38.46 32.86
C ASN A 364 -8.52 37.01 32.37
N SER A 365 -9.73 36.46 32.51
CA SER A 365 -10.09 35.13 32.04
C SER A 365 -11.58 35.01 31.73
N VAL A 366 -11.92 34.10 30.82
CA VAL A 366 -13.27 33.78 30.35
C VAL A 366 -13.55 32.31 30.63
N ASN A 367 -14.78 32.00 31.05
CA ASN A 367 -15.20 30.61 31.23
C ASN A 367 -15.21 29.87 29.88
N SER A 368 -14.93 28.56 29.91
CA SER A 368 -14.93 27.70 28.72
C SER A 368 -16.34 27.43 28.12
N ILE A 369 -17.38 28.02 28.71
CA ILE A 369 -18.79 27.86 28.33
C ILE A 369 -19.41 29.26 28.21
N MET A 370 -20.11 29.50 27.10
CA MET A 370 -20.93 30.70 26.88
C MET A 370 -22.39 30.31 26.63
N THR A 371 -23.29 31.27 26.69
CA THR A 371 -24.72 31.02 26.48
C THR A 371 -25.17 31.67 25.18
N LEU A 372 -25.73 30.88 24.26
CA LEU A 372 -26.34 31.36 23.02
C LEU A 372 -27.80 30.91 22.99
N ASN A 373 -28.76 31.83 22.86
CA ASN A 373 -30.20 31.53 22.86
C ASN A 373 -30.63 30.61 24.04
N ASN A 374 -30.14 30.92 25.25
CA ASN A 374 -30.38 30.15 26.48
C ASN A 374 -29.82 28.72 26.48
N GLN A 375 -28.96 28.36 25.53
CA GLN A 375 -28.24 27.10 25.51
C GLN A 375 -26.77 27.31 25.86
N ASN A 376 -26.24 26.45 26.73
CA ASN A 376 -24.82 26.43 27.05
C ASN A 376 -24.06 25.80 25.88
N ILE A 377 -23.13 26.57 25.32
CA ILE A 377 -22.26 26.16 24.22
C ILE A 377 -20.79 26.40 24.61
N SER A 378 -19.87 25.73 23.93
CA SER A 378 -18.44 25.94 24.16
C SER A 378 -18.02 27.36 23.74
N ILE A 379 -17.09 27.96 24.49
CA ILE A 379 -16.51 29.27 24.16
C ILE A 379 -15.81 29.28 22.79
N ASN A 380 -15.42 28.11 22.26
CA ASN A 380 -14.82 27.97 20.93
C ASN A 380 -15.78 28.42 19.80
N TYR A 381 -17.09 28.48 20.07
CA TYR A 381 -18.08 29.02 19.12
C TYR A 381 -17.88 30.51 18.82
N LEU A 382 -17.10 31.25 19.63
CA LEU A 382 -16.67 32.62 19.30
C LEU A 382 -15.98 32.70 17.94
N ILE A 383 -15.21 31.68 17.56
CA ILE A 383 -14.50 31.64 16.27
C ILE A 383 -15.50 31.54 15.12
N GLU A 384 -16.56 30.75 15.28
CA GLU A 384 -17.64 30.66 14.30
C GLU A 384 -18.37 32.01 14.16
N LEU A 385 -18.62 32.72 15.26
CA LEU A 385 -19.21 34.06 15.23
C LEU A 385 -18.31 35.08 14.51
N ILE A 386 -17.00 35.07 14.77
CA ILE A 386 -16.03 35.97 14.09
C ILE A 386 -16.00 35.71 12.58
N ASN A 387 -15.98 34.44 12.17
CA ASN A 387 -15.99 34.07 10.76
C ASN A 387 -17.27 34.53 10.06
N ARG A 388 -18.43 34.29 10.69
CA ARG A 388 -19.73 34.72 10.17
C ARG A 388 -19.84 36.24 10.10
N GLN A 389 -19.26 36.96 11.05
CA GLN A 389 -19.21 38.43 11.02
C GLN A 389 -18.31 38.93 9.88
N THR A 390 -17.14 38.31 9.70
CA THR A 390 -16.18 38.67 8.64
C THR A 390 -16.73 38.39 7.24
N GLN A 391 -17.56 37.34 7.11
CA GLN A 391 -18.28 37.00 5.87
C GLN A 391 -19.56 37.83 5.67
N GLY A 392 -19.91 38.72 6.61
CA GLY A 392 -21.09 39.57 6.53
C GLY A 392 -22.42 38.86 6.79
N GLU A 393 -22.38 37.63 7.32
CA GLU A 393 -23.56 36.83 7.64
C GLU A 393 -24.25 37.27 8.94
N ILE A 394 -23.48 37.87 9.86
CA ILE A 394 -23.99 38.44 11.12
C ILE A 394 -23.42 39.83 11.36
N ASN A 395 -24.16 40.66 12.09
CA ASN A 395 -23.71 41.98 12.54
C ASN A 395 -23.94 42.12 14.04
N ILE A 396 -22.99 42.75 14.73
CA ILE A 396 -23.12 43.07 16.15
C ILE A 396 -23.91 44.36 16.29
N MET A 397 -25.06 44.28 16.94
CA MET A 397 -25.96 45.43 17.14
C MET A 397 -25.64 46.19 18.42
N GLU A 398 -25.34 45.45 19.49
CA GLU A 398 -25.14 46.01 20.83
C GLU A 398 -24.27 45.05 21.66
N VAL A 399 -23.50 45.60 22.61
CA VAL A 399 -22.66 44.85 23.55
C VAL A 399 -22.86 45.46 24.93
N ASP A 400 -23.38 44.66 25.87
CA ASP A 400 -23.68 45.08 27.23
C ASP A 400 -23.02 44.17 28.27
N VAL A 401 -22.81 44.71 29.46
CA VAL A 401 -22.34 43.97 30.65
C VAL A 401 -23.52 43.78 31.60
N GLN A 402 -23.76 42.54 32.05
CA GLN A 402 -24.85 42.17 32.97
C GLN A 402 -24.35 41.83 34.37
#